data_AF-A0A8J1TTC8-F1
#
_entry.id   AF-A0A8J1TTC8-F1
#
_cell.length_a   1.000
_cell.length_b   1.000
_cell.length_c   1.000
_cell.angle_alpha   90.00
_cell.angle_beta   90.00
_cell.angle_gamma   90.00
#
_symmetry.space_group_name_H-M   'P 1'
#
loop_
_entity.id
_entity.type
_entity.pdbx_description
1 polymer ?
#
loop_
_entity_poly.entity_id
_entity_poly.type
_entity_poly.pdbx_seq_one_letter_code
_entity_poly.pdbx_strand_id
1 'polypeptide(L)'
;MGQKNSKTEDYVIYVKTGDKKGAGTDGNIFVSLIDEAGARTRDLELDTLWKDDFEAGNTDSFPVSDCPDFKHIAKLDIWRDNTRANDNWYVDKVVVERSKDKDQSVFPIHRWIPANFRIQIQEFDCVLPQHDNNPEQRKKELVQKQEIYKLKVRNDGLSAQILEMPADESFSNDYKWDIQKTKLKLGISAKVIASMTGKFKTLDSIEHMYGSTFPVPYGLENWRSDVEFGSQRLTGCNPVSICLCREIPNNFPVAPGMVEPFLEEQTLKNCLDNKRIYIVDFKILEDLECTNNRTVCASLGLFYVNNRQKLMPIAIQLHQTPSDTNPIFLPSDPEYTWMLAKMWFNNSDSCYHQAAVHLGFTHLMLEFVAVVTHRQLSPSHPLFRLLAPHFLYLIAINTLALNKLVSPGGWLDKTMTMGSTGLFNIVKRTRSKWRLDREGTFPRDIKNRGVDDADALPNYHYRDDALLVY
;
A
#
# COMPACT_ATOMS: atom_id res chain seq x y z
N MET A 1 -14.61 32.11 -57.95
CA MET A 1 -13.89 31.08 -57.16
C MET A 1 -12.96 31.81 -56.20
N GLY A 2 -13.36 31.95 -54.93
CA GLY A 2 -12.50 32.55 -53.91
C GLY A 2 -11.49 31.53 -53.42
N GLN A 3 -10.20 31.85 -53.49
CA GLN A 3 -9.14 31.11 -52.84
C GLN A 3 -9.40 31.12 -51.32
N LYS A 4 -9.69 29.95 -50.74
CA LYS A 4 -9.52 29.74 -49.31
C LYS A 4 -8.02 29.87 -49.02
N ASN A 5 -7.61 30.98 -48.41
CA ASN A 5 -6.33 31.05 -47.72
C ASN A 5 -6.34 29.94 -46.66
N SER A 6 -5.69 28.80 -46.90
CA SER A 6 -5.39 27.88 -45.80
C SER A 6 -4.39 28.60 -44.92
N LYS A 7 -4.83 29.12 -43.77
CA LYS A 7 -3.91 29.55 -42.73
C LYS A 7 -3.00 28.36 -42.43
N THR A 8 -1.70 28.53 -42.62
CA THR A 8 -0.71 27.55 -42.15
C THR A 8 -0.79 27.48 -40.64
N GLU A 9 -0.90 26.27 -40.12
CA GLU A 9 -0.91 26.00 -38.68
C GLU A 9 0.53 26.13 -38.17
N ASP A 10 0.76 26.98 -37.18
CA ASP A 10 2.10 27.20 -36.62
C ASP A 10 2.41 26.14 -35.55
N TYR A 11 1.41 25.76 -34.76
CA TYR A 11 1.49 24.72 -33.73
C TYR A 11 0.22 23.86 -33.69
N VAL A 12 0.32 22.66 -33.13
CA VAL A 12 -0.81 21.82 -32.71
C VAL A 12 -0.70 21.60 -31.20
N ILE A 13 -1.75 21.98 -30.47
CA ILE A 13 -1.82 21.82 -29.02
C ILE A 13 -2.67 20.59 -28.72
N TYR A 14 -2.08 19.59 -28.08
CA TYR A 14 -2.80 18.41 -27.59
C TYR A 14 -3.08 18.57 -26.11
N VAL A 15 -4.34 18.43 -25.71
CA VAL A 15 -4.76 18.54 -24.32
C VAL A 15 -5.38 17.22 -23.88
N LYS A 16 -4.83 16.64 -22.80
CA LYS A 16 -5.40 15.46 -22.15
C LYS A 16 -6.16 15.90 -20.90
N THR A 17 -7.48 15.77 -20.92
CA THR A 17 -8.29 15.87 -19.70
C THR A 17 -8.12 14.57 -18.90
N GLY A 18 -7.91 14.68 -17.58
CA GLY A 18 -7.78 13.50 -16.73
C GLY A 18 -9.12 12.78 -16.50
N ASP A 19 -9.04 11.60 -15.88
CA ASP A 19 -10.17 10.67 -15.69
C ASP A 19 -10.82 10.79 -14.30
N LYS A 20 -10.47 11.85 -13.54
CA LYS A 20 -11.07 12.11 -12.23
C LYS A 20 -12.56 12.38 -12.35
N LYS A 21 -13.31 12.08 -11.29
CA LYS A 21 -14.76 12.33 -11.26
C LYS A 21 -15.02 13.84 -11.41
N GLY A 22 -15.74 14.21 -12.48
CA GLY A 22 -16.06 15.60 -12.79
C GLY A 22 -14.88 16.38 -13.36
N ALA A 23 -13.91 15.71 -13.99
CA ALA A 23 -12.74 16.33 -14.60
C ALA A 23 -13.01 17.10 -15.89
N GLY A 24 -14.12 16.80 -16.59
CA GLY A 24 -14.48 17.44 -17.85
C GLY A 24 -14.97 18.88 -17.68
N THR A 25 -15.07 19.62 -18.78
CA THR A 25 -15.60 20.98 -18.76
C THR A 25 -16.20 21.40 -20.09
N ASP A 26 -17.25 22.21 -20.03
CA ASP A 26 -17.87 22.90 -21.18
C ASP A 26 -17.48 24.40 -21.21
N GLY A 27 -16.45 24.81 -20.45
CA GLY A 27 -15.99 26.20 -20.36
C GLY A 27 -14.97 26.54 -21.45
N ASN A 28 -14.88 27.80 -21.85
CA ASN A 28 -13.90 28.22 -22.85
C ASN A 28 -12.48 28.16 -22.27
N ILE A 29 -11.59 27.49 -22.99
CA ILE A 29 -10.20 27.26 -22.57
C ILE A 29 -9.26 28.14 -23.38
N PHE A 30 -8.30 28.73 -22.69
CA PHE A 30 -7.32 29.63 -23.29
C PHE A 30 -5.90 29.22 -22.90
N VAL A 31 -5.02 29.25 -23.88
CA VAL A 31 -3.59 28.95 -23.72
C VAL A 31 -2.72 30.11 -24.22
N SER A 32 -1.56 30.32 -23.62
CA SER A 32 -0.49 31.10 -24.24
C SER A 32 0.85 30.40 -24.15
N LEU A 33 1.57 30.43 -25.26
CA LEU A 33 2.89 29.83 -25.38
C LEU A 33 3.94 30.90 -25.06
N ILE A 34 4.95 30.53 -24.29
CA ILE A 34 6.05 31.41 -23.88
C ILE A 34 7.37 30.75 -24.22
N ASP A 35 8.24 31.45 -24.94
CA ASP A 35 9.58 30.97 -25.29
C ASP A 35 10.60 31.17 -24.15
N GLU A 36 11.84 30.75 -24.39
CA GLU A 36 12.93 30.91 -23.41
C GLU A 36 13.26 32.37 -23.08
N ALA A 37 13.03 33.29 -24.03
CA ALA A 37 13.26 34.72 -23.85
C ALA A 37 12.10 35.42 -23.11
N GLY A 38 11.00 34.73 -22.86
CA GLY A 38 9.79 35.27 -22.25
C GLY A 38 8.84 35.96 -23.24
N ALA A 39 9.10 35.88 -24.54
CA ALA A 39 8.16 36.31 -25.56
C ALA A 39 6.93 35.39 -25.52
N ARG A 40 5.74 36.00 -25.61
CA ARG A 40 4.47 35.33 -25.34
C ARG A 40 3.50 35.53 -26.50
N THR A 41 2.72 34.50 -26.82
CA THR A 41 1.59 34.63 -27.76
C THR A 41 0.46 35.48 -27.19
N ARG A 42 -0.55 35.80 -28.02
CA ARG A 42 -1.88 36.14 -27.51
C ARG A 42 -2.50 34.94 -26.77
N ASP A 43 -3.61 35.17 -26.07
CA ASP A 43 -4.45 34.07 -25.61
C ASP A 43 -5.06 33.36 -26.84
N LEU A 44 -4.79 32.06 -26.94
CA LEU A 44 -5.27 31.14 -27.95
C LEU A 44 -6.47 30.42 -27.36
N GLU A 45 -7.66 30.71 -27.85
CA GLU A 45 -8.86 29.95 -27.52
C GLU A 45 -8.76 28.56 -28.16
N LEU A 46 -8.96 27.53 -27.34
CA LEU A 46 -8.93 26.14 -27.76
C LEU A 46 -10.37 25.68 -27.94
N ASP A 47 -10.80 25.56 -29.20
CA ASP A 47 -12.13 25.10 -29.57
C ASP A 47 -12.07 24.35 -30.91
N THR A 48 -12.71 23.18 -30.95
CA THR A 48 -12.97 22.42 -32.17
C THR A 48 -14.45 22.53 -32.51
N LEU A 49 -14.77 23.32 -33.54
CA LEU A 49 -16.15 23.50 -33.99
C LEU A 49 -16.89 22.15 -34.15
N TRP A 50 -18.06 22.06 -33.51
CA TRP A 50 -18.97 20.91 -33.57
C TRP A 50 -18.50 19.64 -32.87
N LYS A 51 -17.51 19.74 -31.98
CA LYS A 51 -17.08 18.65 -31.12
C LYS A 51 -17.26 19.03 -29.65
N ASP A 52 -17.61 18.03 -28.86
CA ASP A 52 -17.63 18.15 -27.40
C ASP A 52 -16.19 17.89 -26.91
N ASP A 53 -15.47 18.98 -26.64
CA ASP A 53 -14.06 18.95 -26.27
C ASP A 53 -13.89 18.88 -24.74
N PHE A 54 -12.72 18.46 -24.29
CA PHE A 54 -12.31 18.45 -22.88
C PHE A 54 -13.08 17.47 -21.98
N GLU A 55 -13.72 16.47 -22.57
CA GLU A 55 -14.39 15.40 -21.84
C GLU A 55 -13.42 14.57 -20.96
N ALA A 56 -13.92 14.12 -19.80
CA ALA A 56 -13.10 13.40 -18.83
C ALA A 56 -12.44 12.16 -19.45
N GLY A 57 -11.11 12.08 -19.36
CA GLY A 57 -10.32 10.99 -19.93
C GLY A 57 -10.03 11.11 -21.44
N ASN A 58 -10.50 12.15 -22.14
CA ASN A 58 -10.24 12.33 -23.58
C ASN A 58 -8.96 13.14 -23.86
N THR A 59 -8.45 12.97 -25.09
CA THR A 59 -7.37 13.80 -25.64
C THR A 59 -7.90 14.56 -26.84
N ASP A 60 -7.77 15.88 -26.82
CA ASP A 60 -8.21 16.78 -27.88
C ASP A 60 -7.01 17.49 -28.52
N SER A 61 -7.15 17.90 -29.78
CA SER A 61 -6.06 18.51 -30.56
C SER A 61 -6.53 19.80 -31.24
N PHE A 62 -5.76 20.87 -31.06
CA PHE A 62 -6.11 22.21 -31.49
C PHE A 62 -5.00 22.79 -32.36
N PRO A 63 -5.15 22.78 -33.69
CA PRO A 63 -4.24 23.49 -34.58
C PRO A 63 -4.43 25.01 -34.41
N VAL A 64 -3.32 25.74 -34.25
CA VAL A 64 -3.33 27.19 -34.02
C VAL A 64 -2.42 27.91 -35.02
N SER A 65 -2.86 29.09 -35.46
CA SER A 65 -2.17 29.95 -36.43
C SER A 65 -1.99 31.37 -35.90
N ASP A 66 -1.24 32.17 -36.65
CA ASP A 66 -0.91 33.56 -36.35
C ASP A 66 -0.09 33.67 -35.04
N CYS A 67 0.82 32.72 -34.83
CA CYS A 67 1.72 32.66 -33.68
C CYS A 67 3.16 33.03 -34.10
N PRO A 68 3.95 33.69 -33.23
CA PRO A 68 5.38 33.87 -33.48
C PRO A 68 6.13 32.54 -33.65
N ASP A 69 7.17 32.55 -34.47
CA ASP A 69 8.04 31.38 -34.65
C ASP A 69 9.02 31.24 -33.48
N PHE A 70 8.58 30.58 -32.41
CA PHE A 70 9.39 30.26 -31.25
C PHE A 70 10.22 29.01 -31.50
N LYS A 71 11.51 29.08 -31.18
CA LYS A 71 12.43 27.93 -31.32
C LYS A 71 12.12 26.80 -30.35
N HIS A 72 11.59 27.11 -29.18
CA HIS A 72 11.21 26.16 -28.14
C HIS A 72 10.16 26.80 -27.25
N ILE A 73 9.19 26.02 -26.77
CA ILE A 73 8.18 26.51 -25.82
C ILE A 73 8.64 26.11 -24.42
N ALA A 74 9.11 27.10 -23.65
CA ALA A 74 9.63 26.88 -22.32
C ALA A 74 8.52 26.86 -21.24
N LYS A 75 7.44 27.64 -21.46
CA LYS A 75 6.32 27.74 -20.51
C LYS A 75 4.97 27.84 -21.23
N LEU A 76 3.94 27.46 -20.50
CA LEU A 76 2.54 27.47 -20.90
C LEU A 76 1.73 28.22 -19.85
N ASP A 77 1.01 29.26 -20.25
CA ASP A 77 -0.11 29.76 -19.45
C ASP A 77 -1.38 29.03 -19.88
N ILE A 78 -2.14 28.48 -18.94
CA ILE A 78 -3.43 27.85 -19.18
C ILE A 78 -4.48 28.39 -18.22
N TRP A 79 -5.67 28.70 -18.72
CA TRP A 79 -6.78 29.20 -17.93
C TRP A 79 -8.11 28.94 -18.64
N ARG A 80 -9.20 29.08 -17.89
CA ARG A 80 -10.56 29.02 -18.42
C ARG A 80 -11.38 30.20 -17.93
N ASP A 81 -12.39 30.60 -18.69
CA ASP A 81 -13.32 31.64 -18.26
C ASP A 81 -14.37 31.11 -17.26
N ASN A 82 -15.36 31.94 -16.93
CA ASN A 82 -16.46 31.60 -16.01
C ASN A 82 -17.80 31.34 -16.69
N THR A 83 -17.84 31.11 -18.01
CA THR A 83 -19.09 30.77 -18.73
C THR A 83 -19.84 29.62 -18.07
N ARG A 84 -19.10 28.67 -17.48
CA ARG A 84 -19.62 27.62 -16.60
C ARG A 84 -19.03 27.77 -15.20
N ALA A 85 -19.77 28.46 -14.32
CA ALA A 85 -19.31 28.86 -12.98
C ALA A 85 -19.02 27.67 -12.03
N ASN A 86 -19.71 26.54 -12.20
CA ASN A 86 -19.56 25.35 -11.35
C ASN A 86 -18.70 24.24 -11.94
N ASP A 87 -18.11 24.46 -13.11
CA ASP A 87 -17.23 23.48 -13.73
C ASP A 87 -15.89 23.44 -13.01
N ASN A 88 -15.22 22.30 -12.96
CA ASN A 88 -13.82 22.22 -12.56
C ASN A 88 -13.15 21.34 -13.58
N TRP A 89 -12.05 21.82 -14.17
CA TRP A 89 -11.40 21.09 -15.24
C TRP A 89 -10.09 20.49 -14.74
N TYR A 90 -9.95 19.17 -14.75
CA TYR A 90 -8.70 18.52 -14.37
C TYR A 90 -7.89 18.15 -15.61
N VAL A 91 -6.75 18.81 -15.78
CA VAL A 91 -5.85 18.57 -16.91
C VAL A 91 -4.75 17.61 -16.48
N ASP A 92 -4.58 16.54 -17.25
CA ASP A 92 -3.49 15.59 -17.08
C ASP A 92 -2.21 16.18 -17.67
N LYS A 93 -2.20 16.44 -18.98
CA LYS A 93 -1.05 17.03 -19.67
C LYS A 93 -1.46 17.87 -20.88
N VAL A 94 -0.56 18.77 -21.27
CA VAL A 94 -0.59 19.48 -22.55
C VAL A 94 0.71 19.18 -23.31
N VAL A 95 0.60 18.91 -24.60
CA VAL A 95 1.74 18.77 -25.51
C VAL A 95 1.60 19.82 -26.60
N VAL A 96 2.62 20.63 -26.81
CA VAL A 96 2.66 21.63 -27.87
C VAL A 96 3.62 21.14 -28.94
N GLU A 97 3.10 20.84 -30.12
CA GLU A 97 3.88 20.42 -31.28
C GLU A 97 4.04 21.59 -32.25
N ARG A 98 5.27 21.90 -32.65
CA ARG A 98 5.54 22.90 -33.68
C ARG A 98 5.35 22.29 -35.07
N SER A 99 4.51 22.89 -35.91
CA SER A 99 4.12 22.29 -37.19
C SER A 99 5.28 22.14 -38.18
N LYS A 100 6.27 23.04 -38.12
CA LYS A 100 7.36 23.12 -39.12
C LYS A 100 8.35 21.94 -39.07
N ASP A 101 8.61 21.41 -37.88
CA ASP A 101 9.65 20.40 -37.62
C ASP A 101 9.22 19.33 -36.62
N LYS A 102 7.98 19.38 -36.12
CA LYS A 102 7.38 18.38 -35.23
C LYS A 102 8.07 18.28 -33.86
N ASP A 103 8.80 19.33 -33.49
CA ASP A 103 9.36 19.48 -32.15
C ASP A 103 8.24 19.63 -31.11
N GLN A 104 8.40 18.98 -29.95
CA GLN A 104 7.35 18.87 -28.94
C GLN A 104 7.83 19.36 -27.57
N SER A 105 7.03 20.22 -26.95
CA SER A 105 7.20 20.62 -25.55
C SER A 105 6.09 20.01 -24.70
N VAL A 106 6.44 19.40 -23.56
CA VAL A 106 5.51 18.62 -22.73
C VAL A 106 5.29 19.27 -21.36
N PHE A 107 4.02 19.48 -21.02
CA PHE A 107 3.59 20.12 -19.78
C PHE A 107 2.67 19.18 -18.99
N PRO A 108 3.18 18.41 -18.02
CA PRO A 108 2.37 17.53 -17.18
C PRO A 108 1.62 18.35 -16.10
N ILE A 109 0.45 18.85 -16.47
CA ILE A 109 -0.33 19.81 -15.67
C ILE A 109 -0.77 19.21 -14.33
N HIS A 110 -1.38 18.02 -14.33
CA HIS A 110 -1.91 17.31 -13.15
C HIS A 110 -2.65 18.21 -12.13
N ARG A 111 -3.40 19.21 -12.60
CA ARG A 111 -4.08 20.21 -11.77
C ARG A 111 -5.53 20.40 -12.18
N TRP A 112 -6.34 20.75 -11.19
CA TRP A 112 -7.62 21.40 -11.43
C TRP A 112 -7.38 22.86 -11.84
N ILE A 113 -8.01 23.30 -12.92
CA ILE A 113 -7.96 24.68 -13.42
C ILE A 113 -9.26 25.41 -13.00
N PRO A 114 -9.20 26.31 -12.01
CA PRO A 114 -10.36 27.09 -11.59
C PRO A 114 -10.76 28.14 -12.64
N ALA A 115 -12.04 28.53 -12.63
CA ALA A 115 -12.52 29.66 -13.45
C ALA A 115 -11.72 30.93 -13.16
N ASN A 116 -11.38 31.66 -14.21
CA ASN A 116 -10.68 32.95 -14.16
C ASN A 116 -9.34 32.90 -13.41
N PHE A 117 -8.75 31.71 -13.26
CA PHE A 117 -7.44 31.55 -12.64
C PHE A 117 -6.43 31.03 -13.66
N ARG A 118 -5.39 31.84 -13.90
CA ARG A 118 -4.31 31.48 -14.80
C ARG A 118 -3.21 30.74 -14.05
N ILE A 119 -2.86 29.58 -14.58
CA ILE A 119 -1.76 28.75 -14.10
C ILE A 119 -0.65 28.83 -15.14
N GLN A 120 0.55 29.17 -14.69
CA GLN A 120 1.75 29.10 -15.52
C GLN A 120 2.52 27.83 -15.17
N ILE A 121 2.85 27.05 -16.20
CA ILE A 121 3.56 25.78 -16.08
C ILE A 121 4.82 25.83 -16.94
N GLN A 122 5.96 25.46 -16.36
CA GLN A 122 7.19 25.24 -17.12
C GLN A 122 7.20 23.83 -17.73
N GLU A 123 7.99 23.64 -18.77
CA GLU A 123 8.18 22.32 -19.36
C GLU A 123 8.58 21.28 -18.28
N PHE A 124 7.97 20.10 -18.35
CA PHE A 124 8.07 18.99 -17.38
C PHE A 124 7.57 19.27 -15.94
N ASP A 125 7.32 20.53 -15.58
CA ASP A 125 6.79 20.97 -14.29
C ASP A 125 7.41 20.28 -13.06
N CYS A 126 8.75 20.30 -13.00
CA CYS A 126 9.52 19.66 -11.96
C CYS A 126 10.58 20.65 -11.43
N VAL A 127 10.29 21.32 -10.32
CA VAL A 127 11.09 22.45 -9.82
C VAL A 127 11.06 22.59 -8.29
N LEU A 128 12.22 22.82 -7.69
CA LEU A 128 12.38 23.08 -6.26
C LEU A 128 11.95 24.51 -5.88
N PRO A 129 11.51 24.77 -4.64
CA PRO A 129 10.97 26.08 -4.24
C PRO A 129 11.91 27.25 -4.51
N GLN A 130 13.20 27.08 -4.29
CA GLN A 130 14.21 28.12 -4.51
C GLN A 130 14.49 28.43 -5.99
N HIS A 131 13.94 27.64 -6.92
CA HIS A 131 14.10 27.81 -8.36
C HIS A 131 12.76 28.06 -9.07
N ASP A 132 11.66 28.17 -8.31
CA ASP A 132 10.34 28.38 -8.87
C ASP A 132 10.14 29.86 -9.23
N ASN A 133 9.82 30.12 -10.50
CA ASN A 133 9.51 31.46 -10.99
C ASN A 133 8.10 31.93 -10.58
N ASN A 134 7.26 31.05 -10.01
CA ASN A 134 5.87 31.31 -9.62
C ASN A 134 5.59 30.94 -8.14
N PRO A 135 6.32 31.50 -7.16
CA PRO A 135 6.20 31.11 -5.74
C PRO A 135 4.80 31.35 -5.15
N GLU A 136 4.07 32.38 -5.61
CA GLU A 136 2.71 32.66 -5.15
C GLU A 136 1.69 31.62 -5.64
N GLN A 137 1.87 31.09 -6.87
CA GLN A 137 1.04 29.98 -7.37
C GLN A 137 1.25 28.74 -6.51
N ARG A 138 2.52 28.35 -6.29
CA ARG A 138 2.90 27.24 -5.41
C ARG A 138 2.29 27.37 -4.01
N LYS A 139 2.36 28.56 -3.41
CA LYS A 139 1.79 28.83 -2.09
C LYS A 139 0.27 28.65 -2.06
N LYS A 140 -0.44 29.16 -3.07
CA LYS A 140 -1.91 28.99 -3.20
C LYS A 140 -2.29 27.52 -3.35
N GLU A 141 -1.58 26.77 -4.19
CA GLU A 141 -1.79 25.33 -4.36
C GLU A 141 -1.62 24.56 -3.04
N LEU A 142 -0.56 24.87 -2.28
CA LEU A 142 -0.30 24.23 -0.98
C LEU A 142 -1.40 24.56 0.04
N VAL A 143 -1.85 25.82 0.12
CA VAL A 143 -2.95 26.21 1.02
C VAL A 143 -4.23 25.45 0.65
N GLN A 144 -4.56 25.35 -0.64
CA GLN A 144 -5.72 24.58 -1.10
C GLN A 144 -5.60 23.09 -0.72
N LYS A 145 -4.42 22.49 -0.91
CA LYS A 145 -4.19 21.10 -0.51
C LYS A 145 -4.28 20.91 1.01
N GLN A 146 -3.86 21.89 1.81
CA GLN A 146 -3.99 21.84 3.27
C GLN A 146 -5.44 21.92 3.74
N GLU A 147 -6.31 22.60 2.99
CA GLU A 147 -7.75 22.64 3.25
C GLU A 147 -8.48 21.35 2.86
N ILE A 148 -8.04 20.69 1.79
CA ILE A 148 -8.63 19.43 1.30
C ILE A 148 -8.15 18.25 2.15
N TYR A 149 -6.84 18.12 2.37
CA TYR A 149 -6.22 16.96 3.02
C TYR A 149 -6.09 17.20 4.52
N LYS A 150 -7.21 17.22 5.25
CA LYS A 150 -7.25 17.44 6.71
C LYS A 150 -6.99 16.14 7.47
N LEU A 151 -6.22 16.20 8.54
CA LEU A 151 -5.89 15.05 9.38
C LEU A 151 -6.80 14.98 10.62
N LYS A 152 -7.12 13.77 11.05
CA LYS A 152 -7.81 13.48 12.32
C LYS A 152 -7.19 12.25 12.97
N VAL A 153 -6.91 12.34 14.27
CA VAL A 153 -6.59 11.17 15.09
C VAL A 153 -7.90 10.48 15.44
N ARG A 154 -8.14 9.29 14.87
CA ARG A 154 -9.38 8.53 15.13
C ARG A 154 -9.29 7.64 16.38
N ASN A 155 -8.08 7.15 16.69
CA ASN A 155 -7.80 6.32 17.85
C ASN A 155 -6.50 6.79 18.51
N ASP A 156 -6.53 6.97 19.83
CA ASP A 156 -5.39 7.48 20.59
C ASP A 156 -4.19 6.51 20.53
N GLY A 157 -3.05 7.03 20.08
CA GLY A 157 -1.80 6.27 19.92
C GLY A 157 -1.59 5.68 18.51
N LEU A 158 -2.50 5.93 17.56
CA LEU A 158 -2.26 5.67 16.14
C LEU A 158 -1.78 6.93 15.41
N SER A 159 -1.18 6.75 14.24
CA SER A 159 -0.93 7.85 13.30
C SER A 159 -2.24 8.57 12.94
N ALA A 160 -2.20 9.86 12.62
CA ALA A 160 -3.40 10.55 12.14
C ALA A 160 -3.84 10.02 10.77
N GLN A 161 -5.14 9.89 10.55
CA GLN A 161 -5.73 9.49 9.25
C GLN A 161 -6.34 10.70 8.55
N ILE A 162 -6.74 10.53 7.29
CA ILE A 162 -7.57 11.50 6.59
C ILE A 162 -8.89 11.72 7.36
N LEU A 163 -9.28 12.99 7.50
CA LEU A 163 -10.56 13.38 8.11
C LEU A 163 -11.71 12.98 7.19
N GLU A 164 -11.64 13.41 5.94
CA GLU A 164 -12.62 13.16 4.88
C GLU A 164 -11.89 12.83 3.58
N MET A 165 -12.32 11.78 2.89
CA MET A 165 -11.69 11.33 1.65
C MET A 165 -11.87 12.39 0.55
N PRO A 166 -10.78 12.95 -0.01
CA PRO A 166 -10.88 13.86 -1.14
C PRO A 166 -11.46 13.14 -2.37
N ALA A 167 -12.28 13.84 -3.15
CA ALA A 167 -12.89 13.27 -4.37
C ALA A 167 -11.82 12.74 -5.36
N ASP A 168 -10.69 13.44 -5.42
CA ASP A 168 -9.49 13.13 -6.21
C ASP A 168 -8.84 11.79 -5.90
N GLU A 169 -9.04 11.26 -4.68
CA GLU A 169 -8.46 10.00 -4.23
C GLU A 169 -9.38 8.81 -4.52
N SER A 170 -10.61 9.07 -4.98
CA SER A 170 -11.59 8.01 -5.21
C SER A 170 -11.14 7.07 -6.33
N PHE A 171 -11.49 5.79 -6.19
CA PHE A 171 -11.31 4.81 -7.26
C PHE A 171 -11.90 5.31 -8.59
N SER A 172 -11.24 4.99 -9.70
CA SER A 172 -11.81 5.21 -11.03
C SER A 172 -13.13 4.47 -11.19
N ASN A 173 -13.94 4.87 -12.18
CA ASN A 173 -15.22 4.20 -12.44
C ASN A 173 -15.02 2.74 -12.85
N ASP A 174 -14.01 2.46 -13.66
CA ASP A 174 -13.65 1.09 -14.06
C ASP A 174 -13.27 0.23 -12.85
N TYR A 175 -12.45 0.78 -11.95
CA TYR A 175 -12.07 0.07 -10.74
C TYR A 175 -13.27 -0.20 -9.82
N LYS A 176 -14.19 0.77 -9.68
CA LYS A 176 -15.45 0.56 -8.95
C LYS A 176 -16.30 -0.53 -9.59
N TRP A 177 -16.37 -0.59 -10.92
CA TRP A 177 -17.09 -1.62 -11.65
C TRP A 177 -16.49 -3.01 -11.42
N ASP A 178 -15.16 -3.12 -11.46
CA ASP A 178 -14.44 -4.37 -11.18
C ASP A 178 -14.69 -4.88 -9.75
N ILE A 179 -14.73 -3.97 -8.75
CA ILE A 179 -15.12 -4.33 -7.39
C ILE A 179 -16.54 -4.93 -7.36
N GLN A 180 -17.52 -4.30 -8.03
CA GLN A 180 -18.90 -4.81 -8.03
C GLN A 180 -19.02 -6.16 -8.72
N LYS A 181 -18.37 -6.32 -9.88
CA LYS A 181 -18.31 -7.58 -10.62
C LYS A 181 -17.70 -8.70 -9.76
N THR A 182 -16.59 -8.41 -9.10
CA THR A 182 -15.91 -9.35 -8.21
C THR A 182 -16.77 -9.72 -7.01
N LYS A 183 -17.41 -8.74 -6.37
CA LYS A 183 -18.33 -8.96 -5.24
C LYS A 183 -19.52 -9.84 -5.63
N LEU A 184 -20.10 -9.64 -6.82
CA LEU A 184 -21.18 -10.48 -7.33
C LEU A 184 -20.71 -11.93 -7.53
N LYS A 185 -19.56 -12.11 -8.20
CA LYS A 185 -18.95 -13.44 -8.41
C LYS A 185 -18.69 -14.16 -7.09
N LEU A 186 -18.10 -13.47 -6.11
CA LEU A 186 -17.82 -14.02 -4.78
C LEU A 186 -19.11 -14.30 -3.99
N GLY A 187 -20.13 -13.47 -4.11
CA GLY A 187 -21.43 -13.70 -3.46
C GLY A 187 -22.13 -14.96 -3.96
N ILE A 188 -22.07 -15.24 -5.27
CA ILE A 188 -22.58 -16.48 -5.84
C ILE A 188 -21.75 -17.68 -5.34
N SER A 189 -20.43 -17.55 -5.41
CA SER A 189 -19.46 -18.56 -4.94
C SER A 189 -19.70 -18.95 -3.47
N ALA A 190 -19.86 -17.96 -2.59
CA ALA A 190 -20.10 -18.18 -1.16
C ALA A 190 -21.42 -18.92 -0.89
N LYS A 191 -22.49 -18.66 -1.66
CA LYS A 191 -23.76 -19.37 -1.52
C LYS A 191 -23.62 -20.85 -1.92
N VAL A 192 -22.91 -21.13 -3.02
CA VAL A 192 -22.63 -22.50 -3.46
C VAL A 192 -21.86 -23.26 -2.38
N ILE A 193 -20.77 -22.67 -1.86
CA ILE A 193 -19.98 -23.27 -0.78
C ILE A 193 -20.84 -23.52 0.44
N ALA A 194 -21.59 -22.51 0.91
CA ALA A 194 -22.44 -22.66 2.10
C ALA A 194 -23.46 -23.80 1.97
N SER A 195 -24.00 -24.02 0.76
CA SER A 195 -24.91 -25.14 0.48
C SER A 195 -24.20 -26.50 0.42
N MET A 196 -22.94 -26.54 -0.03
CA MET A 196 -22.18 -27.79 -0.17
C MET A 196 -21.48 -28.23 1.11
N THR A 197 -20.96 -27.29 1.92
CA THR A 197 -20.05 -27.63 3.03
C THR A 197 -20.74 -27.79 4.38
N GLY A 198 -21.86 -27.08 4.63
CA GLY A 198 -22.51 -27.08 5.95
C GLY A 198 -21.55 -26.67 7.10
N LYS A 199 -21.77 -27.21 8.31
CA LYS A 199 -20.81 -27.08 9.43
C LYS A 199 -19.71 -28.15 9.31
N PHE A 200 -18.45 -27.77 9.51
CA PHE A 200 -17.35 -28.72 9.52
C PHE A 200 -17.48 -29.73 10.65
N LYS A 201 -17.39 -31.02 10.32
CA LYS A 201 -17.46 -32.13 11.26
C LYS A 201 -16.09 -32.78 11.49
N THR A 202 -15.20 -32.67 10.50
CA THR A 202 -13.81 -33.17 10.53
C THR A 202 -12.88 -32.08 10.01
N LEU A 203 -11.57 -32.22 10.25
CA LEU A 203 -10.57 -31.32 9.67
C LEU A 203 -10.59 -31.39 8.13
N ASP A 204 -10.71 -32.59 7.57
CA ASP A 204 -10.76 -32.83 6.12
C ASP A 204 -11.97 -32.17 5.46
N SER A 205 -13.02 -31.84 6.24
CA SER A 205 -14.18 -31.09 5.73
C SER A 205 -13.81 -29.69 5.19
N ILE A 206 -12.65 -29.14 5.57
CA ILE A 206 -12.16 -27.86 5.06
C ILE A 206 -11.81 -27.92 3.58
N GLU A 207 -11.41 -29.08 3.07
CA GLU A 207 -11.03 -29.29 1.67
C GLU A 207 -12.20 -29.03 0.72
N HIS A 208 -13.43 -29.27 1.18
CA HIS A 208 -14.65 -29.01 0.43
C HIS A 208 -14.89 -27.53 0.11
N MET A 209 -14.15 -26.60 0.74
CA MET A 209 -14.18 -25.19 0.36
C MET A 209 -13.47 -24.93 -0.98
N TYR A 210 -12.57 -25.82 -1.37
CA TYR A 210 -11.64 -25.64 -2.48
C TYR A 210 -11.94 -26.59 -3.65
N GLY A 211 -11.30 -26.37 -4.79
CA GLY A 211 -11.45 -27.17 -6.02
C GLY A 211 -12.59 -26.73 -6.91
N SER A 212 -13.83 -26.73 -6.41
CA SER A 212 -15.02 -26.39 -7.22
C SER A 212 -15.26 -24.89 -7.36
N THR A 213 -14.94 -24.13 -6.29
CA THR A 213 -15.29 -22.71 -6.17
C THR A 213 -14.07 -21.85 -5.90
N PHE A 214 -13.34 -22.14 -4.82
CA PHE A 214 -12.03 -21.51 -4.57
C PHE A 214 -10.90 -22.39 -5.12
N PRO A 215 -9.82 -21.78 -5.62
CA PRO A 215 -8.64 -22.54 -6.03
C PRO A 215 -8.06 -23.30 -4.83
N VAL A 216 -7.55 -24.51 -5.08
CA VAL A 216 -6.87 -25.30 -4.05
C VAL A 216 -5.58 -24.59 -3.64
N PRO A 217 -5.45 -24.16 -2.37
CA PRO A 217 -4.21 -23.53 -1.93
C PRO A 217 -3.12 -24.59 -1.82
N TYR A 218 -1.89 -24.24 -2.18
CA TYR A 218 -0.71 -25.12 -2.05
C TYR A 218 -0.60 -25.73 -0.63
N GLY A 219 -0.97 -24.94 0.39
CA GLY A 219 -0.95 -25.36 1.79
C GLY A 219 -1.93 -26.49 2.17
N LEU A 220 -2.90 -26.84 1.33
CA LEU A 220 -3.98 -27.74 1.71
C LEU A 220 -3.48 -29.16 2.05
N GLU A 221 -2.48 -29.64 1.31
CA GLU A 221 -1.98 -31.02 1.46
C GLU A 221 -0.91 -31.14 2.55
N ASN A 222 -0.28 -30.03 2.92
CA ASN A 222 0.96 -30.04 3.71
C ASN A 222 0.93 -29.14 4.96
N TRP A 223 -0.21 -28.53 5.31
CA TRP A 223 -0.35 -27.68 6.50
C TRP A 223 0.00 -28.38 7.83
N ARG A 224 -0.08 -29.72 7.89
CA ARG A 224 0.33 -30.52 9.06
C ARG A 224 1.85 -30.66 9.18
N SER A 225 2.61 -30.41 8.12
CA SER A 225 4.07 -30.56 8.07
C SER A 225 4.80 -29.53 8.92
N ASP A 226 5.80 -29.99 9.68
CA ASP A 226 6.71 -29.11 10.42
C ASP A 226 7.64 -28.32 9.50
N VAL A 227 8.02 -28.88 8.34
CA VAL A 227 8.81 -28.17 7.32
C VAL A 227 8.03 -26.98 6.78
N GLU A 228 6.75 -27.16 6.46
CA GLU A 228 5.91 -26.10 5.90
C GLU A 228 5.54 -25.07 6.95
N PHE A 229 5.26 -25.52 8.18
CA PHE A 229 5.08 -24.63 9.32
C PHE A 229 6.32 -23.74 9.48
N GLY A 230 7.53 -24.30 9.52
CA GLY A 230 8.76 -23.51 9.55
C GLY A 230 8.92 -22.58 8.35
N SER A 231 8.70 -23.08 7.13
CA SER A 231 8.83 -22.29 5.89
C SER A 231 7.94 -21.04 5.88
N GLN A 232 6.73 -21.11 6.44
CA GLN A 232 5.83 -19.96 6.52
C GLN A 232 6.45 -18.73 7.22
N ARG A 233 7.43 -18.91 8.11
CA ARG A 233 8.13 -17.80 8.79
C ARG A 233 9.13 -17.08 7.89
N LEU A 234 9.51 -17.70 6.77
CA LEU A 234 10.49 -17.18 5.83
C LEU A 234 9.83 -16.75 4.51
N THR A 235 8.81 -17.49 4.08
CA THR A 235 8.22 -17.36 2.73
C THR A 235 6.70 -17.24 2.74
N GLY A 236 6.07 -17.25 3.92
CA GLY A 236 4.62 -17.10 4.08
C GLY A 236 4.16 -15.65 4.04
N CYS A 237 2.94 -15.39 4.51
CA CYS A 237 2.34 -14.05 4.52
C CYS A 237 2.99 -13.11 5.55
N ASN A 238 3.62 -13.64 6.60
CA ASN A 238 4.28 -12.85 7.64
C ASN A 238 5.76 -13.22 7.81
N PRO A 239 6.60 -12.93 6.81
CA PRO A 239 8.01 -13.31 6.84
C PRO A 239 8.87 -12.29 7.62
N VAL A 240 8.31 -11.54 8.59
CA VAL A 240 9.02 -10.44 9.27
C VAL A 240 9.13 -10.61 10.79
N SER A 241 8.53 -11.65 11.37
CA SER A 241 8.51 -11.84 12.83
C SER A 241 9.67 -12.69 13.37
N ILE A 242 10.35 -13.47 12.53
CA ILE A 242 11.43 -14.34 12.97
C ILE A 242 12.72 -13.57 13.24
N CYS A 243 13.37 -13.90 14.35
CA CYS A 243 14.64 -13.33 14.80
C CYS A 243 15.63 -14.46 15.14
N LEU A 244 16.92 -14.18 15.01
CA LEU A 244 17.97 -15.04 15.56
C LEU A 244 17.85 -15.13 17.08
N CYS A 245 17.80 -16.34 17.61
CA CYS A 245 17.81 -16.57 19.05
C CYS A 245 19.27 -16.62 19.53
N ARG A 246 19.68 -15.62 20.32
CA ARG A 246 21.03 -15.55 20.90
C ARG A 246 21.11 -16.26 22.25
N GLU A 247 19.99 -16.23 22.98
CA GLU A 247 19.79 -16.87 24.27
C GLU A 247 18.32 -17.26 24.40
N ILE A 248 18.04 -18.34 25.13
CA ILE A 248 16.67 -18.77 25.42
C ILE A 248 16.06 -17.76 26.42
N PRO A 249 14.92 -17.12 26.11
CA PRO A 249 14.30 -16.16 27.02
C PRO A 249 13.87 -16.82 28.35
N ASN A 250 14.04 -16.12 29.47
CA ASN A 250 13.68 -16.62 30.80
C ASN A 250 12.18 -17.00 30.92
N ASN A 251 11.33 -16.34 30.15
CA ASN A 251 9.89 -16.60 30.13
C ASN A 251 9.49 -17.73 29.14
N PHE A 252 10.48 -18.38 28.52
CA PHE A 252 10.31 -19.57 27.69
C PHE A 252 11.39 -20.61 28.04
N PRO A 253 11.26 -21.28 29.21
CA PRO A 253 12.33 -22.07 29.83
C PRO A 253 12.55 -23.43 29.15
N VAL A 254 12.93 -23.40 27.87
CA VAL A 254 13.28 -24.58 27.07
C VAL A 254 14.61 -25.13 27.59
N ALA A 255 14.55 -26.27 28.27
CA ALA A 255 15.76 -26.96 28.73
C ALA A 255 16.44 -27.73 27.56
N PRO A 256 17.78 -27.88 27.56
CA PRO A 256 18.49 -28.59 26.49
C PRO A 256 17.91 -29.98 26.17
N GLY A 257 17.64 -30.79 27.20
CA GLY A 257 17.09 -32.14 27.04
C GLY A 257 15.69 -32.21 26.40
N MET A 258 14.96 -31.09 26.34
CA MET A 258 13.67 -31.02 25.65
C MET A 258 13.82 -30.98 24.13
N VAL A 259 14.89 -30.33 23.63
CA VAL A 259 15.02 -30.01 22.20
C VAL A 259 16.18 -30.71 21.51
N GLU A 260 17.22 -31.13 22.24
CA GLU A 260 18.38 -31.86 21.69
C GLU A 260 18.02 -33.10 20.87
N PRO A 261 16.94 -33.87 21.17
CA PRO A 261 16.49 -34.95 20.28
C PRO A 261 16.14 -34.49 18.84
N PHE A 262 15.86 -33.21 18.64
CA PHE A 262 15.51 -32.62 17.34
C PHE A 262 16.68 -31.87 16.67
N LEU A 263 17.87 -31.87 17.30
CA LEU A 263 19.03 -31.08 16.86
C LEU A 263 20.11 -31.90 16.12
N GLU A 264 19.78 -33.10 15.62
CA GLU A 264 20.69 -33.90 14.78
C GLU A 264 22.08 -34.10 15.43
N GLU A 265 22.08 -34.60 16.68
CA GLU A 265 23.28 -34.87 17.50
C GLU A 265 24.05 -33.62 17.95
N GLN A 266 23.46 -32.42 17.82
CA GLN A 266 24.02 -31.18 18.34
C GLN A 266 23.45 -30.83 19.71
N THR A 267 24.24 -30.15 20.54
CA THR A 267 23.75 -29.54 21.78
C THR A 267 23.04 -28.23 21.49
N LEU A 268 22.08 -27.86 22.34
CA LEU A 268 21.39 -26.56 22.20
C LEU A 268 22.38 -25.39 22.21
N LYS A 269 23.39 -25.45 23.07
CA LYS A 269 24.47 -24.45 23.13
C LYS A 269 25.22 -24.35 21.81
N ASN A 270 25.62 -25.48 21.22
CA ASN A 270 26.34 -25.45 19.94
C ASN A 270 25.47 -24.86 18.82
N CYS A 271 24.18 -25.18 18.80
CA CYS A 271 23.26 -24.59 17.82
C CYS A 271 23.09 -23.07 18.01
N LEU A 272 23.02 -22.57 19.25
CA LEU A 272 22.99 -21.13 19.53
C LEU A 272 24.29 -20.44 19.08
N ASP A 273 25.44 -20.99 19.47
CA ASP A 273 26.77 -20.45 19.16
C ASP A 273 27.00 -20.37 17.63
N ASN A 274 26.46 -21.33 16.87
CA ASN A 274 26.54 -21.38 15.41
C ASN A 274 25.35 -20.76 14.69
N LYS A 275 24.53 -19.94 15.38
CA LYS A 275 23.39 -19.20 14.81
C LYS A 275 22.33 -20.08 14.12
N ARG A 276 22.11 -21.31 14.59
CA ARG A 276 21.13 -22.26 14.01
C ARG A 276 19.76 -22.22 14.69
N ILE A 277 19.61 -21.47 15.77
CA ILE A 277 18.35 -21.35 16.53
C ILE A 277 17.71 -19.99 16.30
N TYR A 278 16.42 -20.00 16.00
CA TYR A 278 15.61 -18.82 15.74
C TYR A 278 14.37 -18.81 16.62
N ILE A 279 13.82 -17.63 16.85
CA ILE A 279 12.66 -17.43 17.71
C ILE A 279 11.67 -16.48 17.08
N VAL A 280 10.39 -16.75 17.32
CA VAL A 280 9.29 -15.80 17.11
C VAL A 280 8.61 -15.61 18.46
N ASP A 281 8.46 -14.35 18.88
CA ASP A 281 7.85 -13.99 20.16
C ASP A 281 6.69 -13.00 19.96
N PHE A 282 5.47 -13.48 20.21
CA PHE A 282 4.25 -12.66 20.16
C PHE A 282 3.88 -12.05 21.51
N LYS A 283 4.86 -11.69 22.35
CA LYS A 283 4.65 -10.93 23.60
C LYS A 283 3.78 -9.69 23.44
N ILE A 284 3.77 -9.09 22.25
CA ILE A 284 2.91 -7.94 21.92
C ILE A 284 1.40 -8.23 22.14
N LEU A 285 1.00 -9.50 22.12
CA LEU A 285 -0.37 -9.99 22.31
C LEU A 285 -0.69 -10.35 23.77
N GLU A 286 0.27 -10.26 24.69
CA GLU A 286 0.05 -10.51 26.12
C GLU A 286 -1.00 -9.55 26.67
N ASP A 287 -2.00 -10.07 27.38
CA ASP A 287 -3.13 -9.29 27.92
C ASP A 287 -3.79 -8.37 26.87
N LEU A 288 -3.95 -8.88 25.64
CA LEU A 288 -4.59 -8.13 24.56
C LEU A 288 -6.11 -8.09 24.76
N GLU A 289 -6.66 -6.90 24.98
CA GLU A 289 -8.10 -6.69 24.93
C GLU A 289 -8.62 -6.91 23.50
N CYS A 290 -9.51 -7.88 23.34
CA CYS A 290 -10.12 -8.26 22.06
C CYS A 290 -11.62 -8.00 22.06
N THR A 291 -12.20 -7.85 20.87
CA THR A 291 -13.65 -7.64 20.72
C THR A 291 -14.45 -8.84 21.25
N ASN A 292 -15.53 -8.56 21.99
CA ASN A 292 -16.40 -9.55 22.63
C ASN A 292 -15.69 -10.42 23.68
N ASN A 293 -14.67 -9.88 24.38
CA ASN A 293 -13.90 -10.57 25.43
C ASN A 293 -13.29 -11.91 24.97
N ARG A 294 -13.03 -12.05 23.66
CA ARG A 294 -12.27 -13.18 23.13
C ARG A 294 -10.82 -13.10 23.57
N THR A 295 -10.10 -14.20 23.46
CA THR A 295 -8.69 -14.29 23.86
C THR A 295 -7.84 -14.76 22.69
N VAL A 296 -6.63 -14.22 22.61
CA VAL A 296 -5.58 -14.66 21.69
C VAL A 296 -4.39 -15.16 22.51
N CYS A 297 -3.69 -16.15 21.99
CA CYS A 297 -2.44 -16.61 22.59
C CYS A 297 -1.32 -15.60 22.30
N ALA A 298 -0.43 -15.41 23.27
CA ALA A 298 0.79 -14.62 23.15
C ALA A 298 1.97 -15.57 22.98
N SER A 299 1.94 -16.33 21.90
CA SER A 299 2.77 -17.53 21.71
C SER A 299 4.25 -17.19 21.49
N LEU A 300 5.12 -18.09 21.93
CA LEU A 300 6.54 -18.15 21.57
C LEU A 300 6.81 -19.45 20.80
N GLY A 301 7.64 -19.37 19.77
CA GLY A 301 8.05 -20.52 18.97
C GLY A 301 9.55 -20.53 18.77
N LEU A 302 10.20 -21.66 19.07
CA LEU A 302 11.61 -21.90 18.86
C LEU A 302 11.81 -22.77 17.60
N PHE A 303 12.78 -22.40 16.79
CA PHE A 303 13.05 -23.03 15.50
C PHE A 303 14.52 -23.37 15.34
N TYR A 304 14.82 -24.43 14.60
CA TYR A 304 16.16 -24.91 14.29
C TYR A 304 16.35 -25.06 12.78
N VAL A 305 17.46 -24.54 12.25
CA VAL A 305 17.87 -24.81 10.85
C VAL A 305 18.61 -26.13 10.82
N ASN A 306 17.98 -27.16 10.27
CA ASN A 306 18.54 -28.51 10.19
C ASN A 306 19.62 -28.67 9.11
N ASN A 307 20.29 -29.83 9.07
CA ASN A 307 21.37 -30.11 8.13
C ASN A 307 20.89 -30.19 6.67
N ARG A 308 19.57 -30.29 6.45
CA ARG A 308 18.92 -30.18 5.13
C ARG A 308 18.48 -28.75 4.80
N GLN A 309 19.00 -27.76 5.53
CA GLN A 309 18.73 -26.34 5.33
C GLN A 309 17.23 -25.96 5.46
N LYS A 310 16.47 -26.74 6.23
CA LYS A 310 15.06 -26.44 6.54
C LYS A 310 14.94 -25.88 7.94
N LEU A 311 14.12 -24.85 8.07
CA LEU A 311 13.71 -24.30 9.36
C LEU A 311 12.64 -25.22 9.97
N MET A 312 12.92 -25.80 11.12
CA MET A 312 12.05 -26.77 11.80
C MET A 312 11.57 -26.19 13.13
N PRO A 313 10.27 -26.24 13.47
CA PRO A 313 9.81 -25.95 14.83
C PRO A 313 10.32 -27.02 15.81
N ILE A 314 10.78 -26.59 16.99
CA ILE A 314 11.30 -27.51 18.02
C ILE A 314 10.65 -27.31 19.39
N ALA A 315 10.03 -26.15 19.64
CA ALA A 315 9.27 -25.90 20.86
C ALA A 315 8.24 -24.79 20.65
N ILE A 316 7.06 -24.88 21.28
CA ILE A 316 6.04 -23.83 21.31
C ILE A 316 5.51 -23.66 22.73
N GLN A 317 5.36 -22.43 23.21
CA GLN A 317 4.62 -22.09 24.43
C GLN A 317 3.53 -21.08 24.08
N LEU A 318 2.28 -21.29 24.52
CA LEU A 318 1.14 -20.50 24.02
C LEU A 318 0.90 -19.18 24.78
N HIS A 319 1.40 -19.08 26.01
CA HIS A 319 1.35 -17.86 26.80
C HIS A 319 2.75 -17.46 27.29
N GLN A 320 2.92 -16.19 27.66
CA GLN A 320 4.22 -15.65 28.02
C GLN A 320 4.75 -16.12 29.38
N THR A 321 3.87 -16.46 30.32
CA THR A 321 4.25 -16.86 31.68
C THR A 321 4.29 -18.38 31.81
N PRO A 322 5.45 -19.00 32.12
CA PRO A 322 5.54 -20.45 32.32
C PRO A 322 4.67 -20.90 33.50
N SER A 323 3.94 -22.01 33.34
CA SER A 323 3.18 -22.65 34.41
C SER A 323 2.83 -24.09 34.03
N ASP A 324 2.37 -24.88 35.01
CA ASP A 324 1.88 -26.24 34.77
C ASP A 324 0.68 -26.28 33.80
N THR A 325 -0.04 -25.17 33.67
CA THR A 325 -1.17 -25.00 32.73
C THR A 325 -0.79 -24.34 31.40
N ASN A 326 0.47 -23.95 31.24
CA ASN A 326 1.05 -23.40 30.02
C ASN A 326 2.36 -24.14 29.70
N PRO A 327 2.25 -25.43 29.30
CA PRO A 327 3.41 -26.25 29.02
C PRO A 327 4.13 -25.79 27.75
N ILE A 328 5.38 -26.24 27.62
CA ILE A 328 6.13 -26.16 26.37
C ILE A 328 5.80 -27.41 25.56
N PHE A 329 5.15 -27.21 24.42
CA PHE A 329 4.82 -28.27 23.47
C PHE A 329 6.00 -28.57 22.57
N LEU A 330 6.20 -29.85 22.25
CA LEU A 330 7.33 -30.37 21.47
C LEU A 330 6.84 -31.23 20.29
N PRO A 331 7.65 -31.38 19.22
CA PRO A 331 7.35 -32.31 18.13
C PRO A 331 7.16 -33.78 18.57
N SER A 332 7.68 -34.16 19.74
CA SER A 332 7.49 -35.49 20.33
C SER A 332 6.16 -35.69 21.06
N ASP A 333 5.39 -34.62 21.27
CA ASP A 333 4.06 -34.73 21.87
C ASP A 333 3.11 -35.52 20.96
N PRO A 334 1.98 -36.03 21.49
CA PRO A 334 0.96 -36.67 20.67
C PRO A 334 0.58 -35.80 19.47
N GLU A 335 0.40 -36.43 18.30
CA GLU A 335 0.23 -35.75 17.00
C GLU A 335 -0.75 -34.55 17.06
N TYR A 336 -1.94 -34.77 17.62
CA TYR A 336 -2.98 -33.74 17.72
C TYR A 336 -2.64 -32.63 18.71
N THR A 337 -1.87 -32.93 19.76
CA THR A 337 -1.39 -31.92 20.72
C THR A 337 -0.41 -30.97 20.05
N TRP A 338 0.60 -31.51 19.37
CA TRP A 338 1.57 -30.70 18.62
C TRP A 338 0.91 -29.91 17.49
N MET A 339 -0.01 -30.54 16.75
CA MET A 339 -0.78 -29.88 15.69
C MET A 339 -1.60 -28.71 16.23
N LEU A 340 -2.30 -28.86 17.36
CA LEU A 340 -3.07 -27.77 17.96
C LEU A 340 -2.17 -26.63 18.45
N ALA A 341 -1.01 -26.94 19.05
CA ALA A 341 -0.04 -25.91 19.45
C ALA A 341 0.41 -25.06 18.24
N LYS A 342 0.71 -25.70 17.10
CA LYS A 342 1.03 -25.01 15.84
C LYS A 342 -0.13 -24.16 15.32
N MET A 343 -1.37 -24.65 15.40
CA MET A 343 -2.56 -23.90 14.98
C MET A 343 -2.78 -22.64 15.83
N TRP A 344 -2.62 -22.73 17.16
CA TRP A 344 -2.70 -21.58 18.05
C TRP A 344 -1.57 -20.58 17.82
N PHE A 345 -0.35 -21.06 17.60
CA PHE A 345 0.77 -20.21 17.19
C PHE A 345 0.48 -19.46 15.88
N ASN A 346 -0.05 -20.14 14.86
CA ASN A 346 -0.44 -19.51 13.60
C ASN A 346 -1.62 -18.53 13.77
N ASN A 347 -2.50 -18.72 14.78
CA ASN A 347 -3.51 -17.73 15.12
C ASN A 347 -2.90 -16.45 15.69
N SER A 348 -1.90 -16.56 16.57
CA SER A 348 -1.10 -15.41 17.07
C SER A 348 -0.43 -14.67 15.91
N ASP A 349 0.25 -15.42 15.03
CA ASP A 349 0.94 -14.88 13.84
C ASP A 349 -0.03 -14.15 12.91
N SER A 350 -1.18 -14.75 12.60
CA SER A 350 -2.21 -14.14 11.77
C SER A 350 -2.78 -12.85 12.38
N CYS A 351 -2.97 -12.81 13.71
CA CYS A 351 -3.39 -11.59 14.40
C CYS A 351 -2.34 -10.48 14.29
N TYR A 352 -1.07 -10.79 14.53
CA TYR A 352 0.02 -9.81 14.41
C TYR A 352 0.18 -9.32 12.97
N HIS A 353 0.19 -10.25 12.01
CA HIS A 353 0.30 -9.96 10.58
C HIS A 353 -0.80 -9.00 10.10
N GLN A 354 -2.07 -9.35 10.31
CA GLN A 354 -3.18 -8.54 9.79
C GLN A 354 -3.24 -7.16 10.46
N ALA A 355 -2.90 -7.08 11.75
CA ALA A 355 -2.94 -5.83 12.48
C ALA A 355 -1.73 -4.94 12.20
N ALA A 356 -0.52 -5.39 12.56
CA ALA A 356 0.68 -4.58 12.47
C ALA A 356 1.24 -4.57 11.04
N VAL A 357 1.66 -5.73 10.53
CA VAL A 357 2.46 -5.83 9.30
C VAL A 357 1.66 -5.34 8.09
N HIS A 358 0.40 -5.77 7.96
CA HIS A 358 -0.48 -5.38 6.88
C HIS A 358 -1.14 -4.03 7.16
N LEU A 359 -2.19 -3.98 7.99
CA LEU A 359 -2.96 -2.73 8.14
C LEU A 359 -2.13 -1.57 8.74
N GLY A 360 -1.36 -1.82 9.80
CA GLY A 360 -0.66 -0.77 10.53
C GLY A 360 0.42 -0.08 9.69
N PHE A 361 1.35 -0.87 9.14
CA PHE A 361 2.59 -0.35 8.57
C PHE A 361 2.63 -0.32 7.03
N THR A 362 1.72 -0.96 6.30
CA THR A 362 1.58 -0.72 4.85
C THR A 362 0.38 0.16 4.51
N HIS A 363 -0.71 0.13 5.28
CA HIS A 363 -1.88 0.97 5.00
C HIS A 363 -1.89 2.28 5.79
N LEU A 364 -2.00 2.24 7.12
CA LEU A 364 -2.24 3.43 7.95
C LEU A 364 -1.03 4.35 8.01
N MET A 365 0.19 3.80 8.10
CA MET A 365 1.42 4.58 8.08
C MET A 365 1.62 5.28 6.72
N LEU A 366 1.43 4.57 5.61
CA LEU A 366 1.61 5.16 4.28
C LEU A 366 0.51 6.16 3.93
N GLU A 367 -0.72 6.00 4.43
CA GLU A 367 -1.76 7.02 4.27
C GLU A 367 -1.35 8.34 4.91
N PHE A 368 -0.77 8.28 6.12
CA PHE A 368 -0.25 9.48 6.78
C PHE A 368 0.85 10.15 5.92
N VAL A 369 1.76 9.37 5.35
CA VAL A 369 2.81 9.87 4.44
C VAL A 369 2.20 10.49 3.18
N ALA A 370 1.19 9.85 2.58
CA ALA A 370 0.49 10.37 1.41
C ALA A 370 -0.19 11.71 1.71
N VAL A 371 -0.91 11.80 2.83
CA VAL A 371 -1.57 13.03 3.26
C VAL A 371 -0.56 14.16 3.50
N VAL A 372 0.54 13.89 4.21
CA VAL A 372 1.60 14.89 4.42
C VAL A 372 2.25 15.30 3.10
N THR A 373 2.47 14.36 2.18
CA THR A 373 3.00 14.64 0.83
C THR A 373 2.11 15.65 0.09
N HIS A 374 0.79 15.42 0.05
CA HIS A 374 -0.15 16.38 -0.56
C HIS A 374 -0.16 17.74 0.15
N ARG A 375 -0.02 17.77 1.47
CA ARG A 375 -0.09 19.01 2.27
C ARG A 375 1.16 19.87 2.20
N GLN A 376 2.33 19.27 1.96
CA GLN A 376 3.63 19.94 2.12
C GLN A 376 4.43 20.05 0.82
N LEU A 377 4.12 19.26 -0.20
CA LEU A 377 4.81 19.29 -1.49
C LEU A 377 3.83 19.71 -2.59
N SER A 378 4.16 20.79 -3.31
CA SER A 378 3.39 21.20 -4.49
C SER A 378 3.49 20.12 -5.57
N PRO A 379 2.48 19.99 -6.45
CA PRO A 379 2.56 19.13 -7.63
C PRO A 379 3.84 19.30 -8.46
N SER A 380 4.43 20.51 -8.50
CA SER A 380 5.70 20.74 -9.20
C SER A 380 6.94 20.22 -8.48
N HIS A 381 6.84 19.84 -7.21
CA HIS A 381 8.01 19.42 -6.43
C HIS A 381 8.52 18.05 -6.91
N PRO A 382 9.83 17.87 -7.17
CA PRO A 382 10.37 16.59 -7.63
C PRO A 382 9.99 15.38 -6.76
N LEU A 383 10.04 15.53 -5.43
CA LEU A 383 9.57 14.48 -4.51
C LEU A 383 8.07 14.18 -4.62
N PHE A 384 7.22 15.17 -4.91
CA PHE A 384 5.80 14.88 -5.14
C PHE A 384 5.62 14.06 -6.42
N ARG A 385 6.29 14.48 -7.50
CA ARG A 385 6.29 13.77 -8.80
C ARG A 385 6.74 12.32 -8.67
N LEU A 386 7.75 12.08 -7.83
CA LEU A 386 8.27 10.75 -7.54
C LEU A 386 7.29 9.91 -6.71
N LEU A 387 6.73 10.48 -5.64
CA LEU A 387 5.97 9.72 -4.64
C LEU A 387 4.50 9.51 -5.01
N ALA A 388 3.86 10.46 -5.69
CA ALA A 388 2.42 10.43 -5.94
C ALA A 388 1.90 9.14 -6.61
N PRO A 389 2.58 8.54 -7.61
CA PRO A 389 2.14 7.28 -8.21
C PRO A 389 2.07 6.12 -7.21
N HIS A 390 2.92 6.12 -6.18
CA HIS A 390 2.97 5.07 -5.16
C HIS A 390 1.85 5.17 -4.11
N PHE A 391 1.05 6.25 -4.12
CA PHE A 391 -0.08 6.44 -3.22
C PHE A 391 -1.44 6.22 -3.89
N LEU A 392 -1.46 5.86 -5.17
CA LEU A 392 -2.69 5.70 -5.93
C LEU A 392 -3.67 4.77 -5.19
N TYR A 393 -4.87 5.28 -4.95
CA TYR A 393 -5.98 4.60 -4.27
C TYR A 393 -5.77 4.21 -2.80
N LEU A 394 -4.62 4.51 -2.20
CA LEU A 394 -4.34 4.19 -0.80
C LEU A 394 -5.37 4.81 0.16
N ILE A 395 -5.68 6.10 -0.03
CA ILE A 395 -6.66 6.81 0.80
C ILE A 395 -8.08 6.22 0.60
N ALA A 396 -8.44 5.85 -0.63
CA ALA A 396 -9.75 5.26 -0.92
C ALA A 396 -9.93 3.87 -0.29
N ILE A 397 -8.93 2.98 -0.41
CA ILE A 397 -9.02 1.64 0.19
C ILE A 397 -9.03 1.72 1.71
N ASN A 398 -8.24 2.61 2.32
CA ASN A 398 -8.24 2.81 3.76
C ASN A 398 -9.57 3.37 4.26
N THR A 399 -10.15 4.34 3.53
CA THR A 399 -11.49 4.85 3.84
C THR A 399 -12.55 3.75 3.81
N LEU A 400 -12.49 2.84 2.83
CA LEU A 400 -13.40 1.70 2.77
C LEU A 400 -13.17 0.74 3.95
N ALA A 401 -11.92 0.41 4.25
CA ALA A 401 -11.55 -0.50 5.34
C ALA A 401 -11.98 0.04 6.71
N LEU A 402 -11.68 1.29 7.02
CA LEU A 402 -12.06 1.93 8.30
C LEU A 402 -13.58 1.98 8.50
N ASN A 403 -14.36 2.10 7.43
CA ASN A 403 -15.82 2.20 7.51
C ASN A 403 -16.57 0.86 7.47
N LYS A 404 -15.97 -0.21 6.94
CA LYS A 404 -16.67 -1.49 6.68
C LYS A 404 -15.95 -2.72 7.21
N LEU A 405 -14.62 -2.70 7.24
CA LEU A 405 -13.81 -3.86 7.63
C LEU A 405 -13.51 -3.82 9.14
N VAL A 406 -12.93 -2.71 9.61
CA VAL A 406 -12.39 -2.57 10.97
C VAL A 406 -13.20 -1.64 11.88
N SER A 407 -14.37 -1.17 11.40
CA SER A 407 -15.34 -0.47 12.24
C SER A 407 -15.95 -1.42 13.28
N PRO A 408 -16.43 -0.93 14.43
CA PRO A 408 -17.20 -1.74 15.38
C PRO A 408 -18.36 -2.48 14.72
N GLY A 409 -18.49 -3.78 14.96
CA GLY A 409 -19.48 -4.66 14.32
C GLY A 409 -19.19 -5.01 12.84
N GLY A 410 -18.04 -4.54 12.34
CA GLY A 410 -17.56 -4.77 10.98
C GLY A 410 -17.20 -6.23 10.71
N TRP A 411 -16.63 -6.48 9.52
CA TRP A 411 -16.27 -7.84 9.11
C TRP A 411 -15.22 -8.48 10.02
N LEU A 412 -14.21 -7.72 10.45
CA LEU A 412 -13.11 -8.25 11.25
C LEU A 412 -13.59 -8.77 12.61
N ASP A 413 -14.55 -8.10 13.23
CA ASP A 413 -15.17 -8.55 14.49
C ASP A 413 -15.82 -9.93 14.36
N LYS A 414 -16.25 -10.31 13.16
CA LYS A 414 -16.96 -11.57 12.89
C LYS A 414 -16.02 -12.70 12.48
N THR A 415 -14.86 -12.39 11.91
CA THR A 415 -14.00 -13.38 11.23
C THR A 415 -12.61 -13.55 11.83
N MET A 416 -12.18 -12.66 12.73
CA MET A 416 -10.88 -12.78 13.41
C MET A 416 -11.04 -12.79 14.93
N THR A 417 -10.22 -13.58 15.62
CA THR A 417 -10.26 -13.76 17.09
C THR A 417 -10.10 -12.43 17.83
N MET A 418 -9.13 -11.60 17.43
CA MET A 418 -8.83 -10.33 18.09
C MET A 418 -9.92 -9.25 17.93
N GLY A 419 -10.70 -9.31 16.85
CA GLY A 419 -11.61 -8.23 16.48
C GLY A 419 -10.91 -6.88 16.24
N SER A 420 -11.70 -5.85 15.96
CA SER A 420 -11.22 -4.50 15.67
C SER A 420 -10.51 -3.88 16.87
N THR A 421 -10.99 -4.14 18.09
CA THR A 421 -10.37 -3.69 19.35
C THR A 421 -8.94 -4.21 19.47
N GLY A 422 -8.76 -5.53 19.36
CA GLY A 422 -7.45 -6.16 19.46
C GLY A 422 -6.53 -5.72 18.34
N LEU A 423 -7.05 -5.58 17.12
CA LEU A 423 -6.27 -5.08 15.99
C LEU A 423 -5.66 -3.70 16.27
N PHE A 424 -6.45 -2.72 16.70
CA PHE A 424 -5.93 -1.37 16.94
C PHE A 424 -4.98 -1.32 18.14
N ASN A 425 -5.22 -2.15 19.16
CA ASN A 425 -4.31 -2.30 20.29
C ASN A 425 -2.94 -2.88 19.86
N ILE A 426 -2.91 -3.86 18.95
CA ILE A 426 -1.65 -4.37 18.39
C ILE A 426 -0.92 -3.28 17.60
N VAL A 427 -1.62 -2.52 16.76
CA VAL A 427 -1.00 -1.43 16.00
C VAL A 427 -0.38 -0.39 16.94
N LYS A 428 -1.13 0.03 17.97
CA LYS A 428 -0.66 0.99 18.99
C LYS A 428 0.58 0.49 19.73
N ARG A 429 0.55 -0.76 20.22
CA ARG A 429 1.67 -1.37 20.95
C ARG A 429 2.91 -1.55 20.05
N THR A 430 2.71 -1.86 18.77
CA THR A 430 3.81 -2.00 17.81
C THR A 430 4.42 -0.63 17.49
N ARG A 431 3.58 0.37 17.21
CA ARG A 431 3.99 1.74 16.88
C ARG A 431 4.78 2.40 18.00
N SER A 432 4.49 2.12 19.28
CA SER A 432 5.23 2.69 20.41
C SER A 432 6.65 2.13 20.55
N LYS A 433 6.94 0.96 19.97
CA LYS A 433 8.26 0.32 19.99
C LYS A 433 9.03 0.51 18.68
N TRP A 434 8.33 0.76 17.58
CA TRP A 434 8.89 0.93 16.24
C TRP A 434 9.71 2.22 16.11
N ARG A 435 10.84 2.13 15.40
CA ARG A 435 11.78 3.21 15.13
C ARG A 435 12.21 3.22 13.67
N LEU A 436 12.15 4.40 13.07
CA LEU A 436 12.57 4.60 11.67
C LEU A 436 14.04 4.20 11.43
N ASP A 437 14.92 4.45 12.39
CA ASP A 437 16.34 4.12 12.25
C ASP A 437 16.65 2.64 12.49
N ARG A 438 15.68 1.82 12.93
CA ARG A 438 15.87 0.39 13.14
C ARG A 438 15.06 -0.45 12.16
N GLU A 439 13.75 -0.22 12.08
CA GLU A 439 12.82 -0.99 11.26
C GLU A 439 12.40 -0.24 9.98
N GLY A 440 12.79 1.03 9.82
CA GLY A 440 12.35 1.87 8.69
C GLY A 440 13.07 1.65 7.36
N THR A 441 14.10 0.81 7.32
CA THR A 441 14.75 0.40 6.06
C THR A 441 14.92 -1.10 6.05
N PHE A 442 14.71 -1.71 4.89
CA PHE A 442 14.71 -3.16 4.77
C PHE A 442 16.05 -3.82 5.17
N PRO A 443 17.23 -3.34 4.71
CA PRO A 443 18.49 -3.96 5.11
C PRO A 443 18.77 -3.86 6.61
N ARG A 444 18.33 -2.77 7.25
CA ARG A 444 18.56 -2.55 8.67
C ARG A 444 17.63 -3.39 9.54
N ASP A 445 16.37 -3.57 9.13
CA ASP A 445 15.44 -4.48 9.79
C ASP A 445 15.96 -5.92 9.81
N ILE A 446 16.35 -6.44 8.63
CA ILE A 446 16.89 -7.79 8.46
C ILE A 446 18.12 -8.00 9.36
N LYS A 447 19.05 -7.04 9.37
CA LYS A 447 20.23 -7.07 10.24
C LYS A 447 19.88 -7.00 11.73
N ASN A 448 18.90 -6.17 12.11
CA ASN A 448 18.47 -6.03 13.50
C ASN A 448 17.82 -7.31 14.04
N ARG A 449 17.10 -8.04 13.19
CA ARG A 449 16.55 -9.37 13.51
C ARG A 449 17.61 -10.48 13.49
N GLY A 450 18.80 -10.20 12.95
CA GLY A 450 19.92 -11.16 12.86
C GLY A 450 19.69 -12.25 11.80
N VAL A 451 18.95 -11.92 10.75
CA VAL A 451 18.54 -12.83 9.68
C VAL A 451 19.12 -12.44 8.32
N ASP A 452 20.14 -11.57 8.32
CA ASP A 452 20.89 -11.08 7.16
C ASP A 452 21.86 -12.11 6.57
N ASP A 453 22.24 -13.12 7.33
CA ASP A 453 23.16 -14.18 6.92
C ASP A 453 22.42 -15.29 6.15
N ALA A 454 22.65 -15.34 4.83
CA ALA A 454 21.98 -16.29 3.94
C ALA A 454 22.46 -17.73 4.10
N ASP A 455 23.69 -17.93 4.56
CA ASP A 455 24.24 -19.27 4.82
C ASP A 455 23.71 -19.82 6.15
N ALA A 456 23.56 -18.96 7.16
CA ALA A 456 22.99 -19.36 8.45
C ALA A 456 21.46 -19.58 8.39
N LEU A 457 20.73 -18.72 7.66
CA LEU A 457 19.29 -18.86 7.42
C LEU A 457 18.99 -18.99 5.91
N PRO A 458 19.12 -20.21 5.35
CA PRO A 458 18.83 -20.48 3.96
C PRO A 458 17.32 -20.49 3.68
N ASN A 459 16.94 -20.45 2.39
CA ASN A 459 15.55 -20.47 1.91
C ASN A 459 14.69 -19.28 2.38
N TYR A 460 15.32 -18.15 2.72
CA TYR A 460 14.61 -16.93 3.09
C TYR A 460 14.34 -16.04 1.87
N HIS A 461 13.56 -16.55 0.92
CA HIS A 461 13.34 -15.90 -0.39
C HIS A 461 12.79 -14.48 -0.27
N TYR A 462 11.93 -14.20 0.71
CA TYR A 462 11.46 -12.84 0.97
C TYR A 462 12.61 -11.85 1.23
N ARG A 463 13.61 -12.25 2.03
CA ARG A 463 14.81 -11.42 2.28
C ARG A 463 15.57 -11.18 0.97
N ASP A 464 15.83 -12.25 0.25
CA ASP A 464 16.71 -12.22 -0.93
C ASP A 464 16.08 -11.35 -2.03
N ASP A 465 14.78 -11.53 -2.29
CA ASP A 465 14.05 -10.76 -3.30
C ASP A 465 13.87 -9.29 -2.87
N ALA A 466 13.47 -9.03 -1.62
CA ALA A 466 13.21 -7.66 -1.17
C ALA A 466 14.50 -6.84 -1.01
N LEU A 467 15.67 -7.47 -0.81
CA LEU A 467 16.97 -6.78 -0.88
C LEU A 467 17.33 -6.34 -2.30
N LEU A 468 16.85 -7.03 -3.34
CA LEU A 468 17.06 -6.64 -4.73
C LEU A 468 16.12 -5.50 -5.17
N VAL A 469 14.93 -5.43 -4.56
CA VAL A 469 13.93 -4.39 -4.85
C VAL A 469 14.23 -3.08 -4.12
N TYR A 470 14.83 -3.15 -2.93
CA TYR A 470 15.27 -1.98 -2.13
C TYR A 470 16.48 -1.30 -2.76
#